data_AF-A0A968WT74-F1
#
_entry.id   AF-A0A968WT74-F1
#
_cell.length_a   1.000
_cell.length_b   1.000
_cell.length_c   1.000
_cell.angle_alpha   90.00
_cell.angle_beta   90.00
_cell.angle_gamma   90.00
#
_symmetry.space_group_name_H-M   'P 1'
#
loop_
_entity.id
_entity.type
_entity.pdbx_description
1 polymer ?
#
loop_
_entity_poly.entity_id
_entity_poly.type
_entity_poly.pdbx_seq_one_letter_code
_entity_poly.pdbx_strand_id
1 'polypeptide(L)'
;YPENMKRNLDRLGGLVHSQRVLLALTQKGMSREDSYAAVQRNAMPVWRGEGDFLTLLKADKEISSKLKPNDIEALFDLGYHTKHVDTIFARVFSS
;
A
#
# COMPACT_ATOMS: atom_id res chain seq x y z
N TYR A 1 -14.66 9.31 7.93
CA TYR A 1 -13.24 9.59 7.64
C TYR A 1 -12.46 8.46 6.94
N PRO A 2 -12.67 7.15 7.20
CA PRO A 2 -11.94 6.10 6.46
C PRO A 2 -12.31 6.00 4.96
N GLU A 3 -13.56 6.29 4.59
CA GLU A 3 -14.05 6.27 3.20
C GLU A 3 -13.32 7.26 2.27
N ASN A 4 -13.07 8.49 2.74
CA ASN A 4 -12.39 9.51 1.94
C ASN A 4 -10.90 9.24 1.81
N MET A 5 -10.28 8.67 2.85
CA MET A 5 -8.87 8.32 2.80
C MET A 5 -8.60 7.12 1.90
N LYS A 6 -9.54 6.15 1.85
CA LYS A 6 -9.55 5.05 0.88
C LYS A 6 -9.57 5.58 -0.55
N ARG A 7 -10.56 6.41 -0.92
CA ARG A 7 -10.62 7.05 -2.25
C ARG A 7 -9.39 7.90 -2.56
N ASN A 8 -8.79 8.53 -1.56
CA ASN A 8 -7.59 9.34 -1.76
C ASN A 8 -6.39 8.46 -2.03
N LEU A 9 -6.08 7.47 -1.18
CA LEU A 9 -5.05 6.46 -1.41
C LEU A 9 -5.19 5.79 -2.78
N ASP A 10 -6.43 5.64 -3.24
CA ASP A 10 -6.77 5.16 -4.57
C ASP A 10 -6.37 6.10 -5.72
N ARG A 11 -6.34 7.41 -5.48
CA ARG A 11 -6.09 8.47 -6.47
C ARG A 11 -4.62 8.91 -6.61
N LEU A 12 -3.73 8.63 -5.67
CA LEU A 12 -2.32 9.11 -5.71
C LEU A 12 -1.28 8.04 -6.08
N GLY A 13 -1.67 6.94 -6.72
CA GLY A 13 -0.70 6.00 -7.30
C GLY A 13 -0.05 5.00 -6.33
N GLY A 14 -0.45 4.97 -5.05
CA GLY A 14 0.03 3.96 -4.06
C GLY A 14 -0.82 2.69 -3.98
N LEU A 15 -1.97 2.67 -4.67
CA LEU A 15 -3.06 1.69 -4.48
C LEU A 15 -2.68 0.25 -4.81
N VAL A 16 -1.92 0.07 -5.91
CA VAL A 16 -1.55 -1.28 -6.37
C VAL A 16 -0.79 -2.04 -5.29
N HIS A 17 0.04 -1.36 -4.50
CA HIS A 17 0.81 -2.00 -3.45
C HIS A 17 0.06 -1.97 -2.10
N SER A 18 -0.66 -0.90 -1.76
CA SER A 18 -1.36 -0.78 -0.48
C SER A 18 -2.48 -1.83 -0.31
N GLN A 19 -3.24 -2.11 -1.38
CA GLN A 19 -4.25 -3.18 -1.35
C GLN A 19 -3.60 -4.57 -1.21
N ARG A 20 -2.46 -4.79 -1.87
CA ARG A 20 -1.72 -6.07 -1.80
C ARG A 20 -1.13 -6.30 -0.41
N VAL A 21 -0.58 -5.26 0.21
CA VAL A 21 -0.08 -5.30 1.58
C VAL A 21 -1.22 -5.60 2.56
N LEU A 22 -2.37 -4.96 2.40
CA LEU A 22 -3.55 -5.24 3.22
C LEU A 22 -3.96 -6.72 3.11
N LEU A 23 -4.07 -7.25 1.90
CA LEU A 23 -4.43 -8.66 1.69
C LEU A 23 -3.38 -9.60 2.30
N ALA A 24 -2.09 -9.32 2.10
CA ALA A 24 -1.01 -10.11 2.67
C ALA A 24 -1.06 -10.14 4.21
N LEU A 25 -1.33 -8.99 4.86
CA LEU A 25 -1.50 -8.91 6.31
C LEU A 25 -2.69 -9.74 6.80
N THR A 26 -3.84 -9.65 6.13
CA THR A 26 -5.01 -10.47 6.49
C THR A 26 -4.75 -11.97 6.31
N GLN A 27 -4.03 -12.37 5.26
CA GLN A 27 -3.63 -13.77 5.03
C GLN A 27 -2.64 -14.28 6.10
N LYS A 28 -1.87 -13.38 6.72
CA LYS A 28 -1.00 -13.69 7.87
C LYS A 28 -1.72 -13.63 9.22
N GLY A 29 -3.05 -13.55 9.22
CA GLY A 29 -3.88 -13.59 10.41
C GLY A 29 -4.00 -12.26 11.16
N MET A 30 -3.68 -11.13 10.53
CA MET A 30 -4.03 -9.81 11.07
C MET A 30 -5.53 -9.54 10.79
N SER A 31 -6.21 -8.90 11.74
CA SER A 31 -7.61 -8.52 11.51
C SER A 31 -7.71 -7.53 10.34
N ARG A 32 -8.87 -7.47 9.70
CA ARG A 32 -9.09 -6.53 8.59
C ARG A 32 -8.92 -5.08 9.05
N GLU A 33 -9.42 -4.75 10.24
CA GLU A 33 -9.34 -3.41 10.82
C GLU A 33 -7.89 -3.03 11.15
N ASP A 34 -7.13 -3.92 11.78
CA ASP A 34 -5.71 -3.68 12.09
C ASP A 34 -4.88 -3.56 10.81
N SER A 35 -5.16 -4.39 9.80
CA SER A 35 -4.50 -4.33 8.50
C SER A 35 -4.74 -2.98 7.82
N TYR A 36 -5.96 -2.45 7.89
CA TYR A 36 -6.27 -1.11 7.40
C TYR A 36 -5.51 -0.03 8.18
N ALA A 37 -5.54 -0.09 9.52
CA ALA A 37 -4.88 0.90 10.36
C ALA A 37 -3.37 0.95 10.13
N ALA A 38 -2.72 -0.22 10.03
CA ALA A 38 -1.28 -0.35 9.76
C ALA A 38 -0.91 0.19 8.36
N VAL A 39 -1.66 -0.17 7.31
CA VAL A 39 -1.40 0.33 5.95
C VAL A 39 -1.61 1.84 5.88
N GLN A 40 -2.69 2.36 6.49
CA GLN A 40 -3.01 3.78 6.50
C GLN A 40 -1.93 4.61 7.22
N ARG A 41 -1.48 4.15 8.39
CA ARG A 41 -0.40 4.79 9.16
C ARG A 41 0.89 4.96 8.34
N ASN A 42 1.22 3.97 7.51
CA ASN A 42 2.44 3.99 6.69
C ASN A 42 2.26 4.73 5.36
N ALA A 43 1.05 4.79 4.82
CA ALA A 43 0.79 5.50 3.58
C ALA A 43 0.63 7.01 3.78
N MET A 44 0.20 7.47 4.97
CA MET A 44 0.00 8.88 5.27
C MET A 44 1.27 9.75 5.22
N PRO A 45 2.45 9.30 5.70
CA PRO A 45 3.71 10.04 5.52
C PRO A 45 4.12 10.16 4.04
N VAL A 46 4.01 9.07 3.27
CA VAL A 46 4.28 9.11 1.81
C VAL A 46 3.40 10.14 1.11
N TRP A 47 2.14 10.24 1.53
CA TRP A 47 1.20 11.26 1.07
C TRP A 47 1.64 12.69 1.33
N ARG A 48 2.38 12.94 2.42
CA ARG A 48 2.96 14.25 2.72
C ARG A 48 4.31 14.48 2.03
N GLY A 49 4.76 13.54 1.20
CA GLY A 49 6.09 13.56 0.58
C GLY A 49 7.20 13.13 1.55
N GLU A 50 6.84 12.47 2.66
CA GLU A 50 7.76 12.03 3.69
C GLU A 50 8.10 10.54 3.51
N GLY A 51 9.28 10.28 2.94
CA GLY A 51 9.83 8.93 2.82
C GLY A 51 9.18 8.07 1.74
N ASP A 52 9.57 6.80 1.72
CA ASP A 52 9.14 5.79 0.75
C ASP A 52 8.26 4.73 1.42
N PHE A 53 7.22 4.26 0.71
CA PHE A 53 6.20 3.39 1.28
C PHE A 53 6.76 2.02 1.68
N LEU A 54 7.60 1.42 0.83
CA LEU A 54 8.25 0.15 1.11
C LEU A 54 9.15 0.25 2.35
N THR A 55 9.89 1.35 2.47
CA THR A 55 10.75 1.63 3.62
C THR A 55 9.95 1.78 4.92
N LEU A 56 8.85 2.52 4.89
CA LEU A 56 7.98 2.71 6.05
C LEU A 56 7.33 1.38 6.49
N LEU A 57 6.86 0.57 5.54
CA LEU A 57 6.29 -0.75 5.85
C LEU A 57 7.29 -1.70 6.52
N LYS A 58 8.56 -1.69 6.10
CA LYS A 58 9.63 -2.47 6.74
C LYS A 58 10.04 -1.94 8.11
N ALA A 59 9.85 -0.65 8.36
CA ALA A 59 10.15 -0.04 9.66
C ALA A 59 9.02 -0.24 10.67
N ASP A 60 7.79 -0.50 10.20
CA ASP A 60 6.64 -0.73 11.05
C ASP A 60 6.74 -2.10 11.75
N LYS A 61 6.81 -2.09 13.07
CA LYS A 61 6.96 -3.29 13.91
C LYS A 61 5.76 -4.23 13.79
N GLU A 62 4.56 -3.70 13.62
CA GLU A 62 3.34 -4.48 13.53
C GLU A 62 3.31 -5.27 12.22
N ILE A 63 3.67 -4.61 11.12
CA ILE A 63 3.79 -5.22 9.80
C ILE A 63 4.96 -6.20 9.76
N SER A 64 6.13 -5.80 10.27
CA SER A 64 7.33 -6.64 10.31
C SER A 64 7.19 -7.88 11.19
N SER A 65 6.27 -7.86 12.15
CA SER A 65 5.93 -9.06 12.94
C SER A 65 5.15 -10.11 12.14
N LYS A 66 4.50 -9.71 11.04
CA LYS A 66 3.64 -10.58 10.21
C LYS A 66 4.27 -10.91 8.85
N LEU A 67 4.97 -9.95 8.25
CA LEU A 67 5.59 -10.04 6.94
C LEU A 67 7.09 -9.77 7.08
N LYS A 68 7.92 -10.68 6.58
CA LYS A 68 9.38 -10.44 6.57
C LYS A 68 9.71 -9.36 5.54
N PRO A 69 10.85 -8.66 5.67
CA PRO A 69 11.26 -7.64 4.70
C PRO A 69 11.20 -8.11 3.24
N ASN A 70 11.64 -9.34 2.96
CA ASN A 70 11.58 -9.94 1.61
C ASN A 70 10.14 -10.19 1.12
N ASP A 71 9.23 -10.57 2.03
CA ASP A 71 7.81 -10.73 1.68
C ASP A 71 7.21 -9.39 1.29
N ILE A 72 7.58 -8.32 2.02
CA ILE A 72 7.13 -6.95 1.72
C ILE A 72 7.70 -6.50 0.37
N GLU A 73 8.99 -6.73 0.10
CA GLU A 73 9.62 -6.40 -1.20
C GLU A 73 8.92 -7.11 -2.37
N ALA A 74 8.58 -8.39 -2.22
CA ALA A 74 7.89 -9.16 -3.26
C ALA A 74 6.49 -8.59 -3.61
N LEU A 75 5.85 -7.86 -2.69
CA LEU A 75 4.58 -7.16 -2.97
C LEU A 75 4.79 -5.93 -3.89
N PHE A 76 6.03 -5.46 -4.02
CA PHE A 76 6.44 -4.32 -4.85
C PHE A 76 7.15 -4.73 -6.16
N ASP A 77 7.80 -5.89 -6.19
CA ASP A 77 8.71 -6.30 -7.29
C ASP A 77 8.03 -6.85 -8.57
N LEU A 78 6.70 -6.93 -8.63
CA LEU A 78 5.97 -7.38 -9.83
C LEU A 78 5.86 -6.32 -10.94
N GLY A 79 6.73 -5.30 -10.89
CA GLY A 79 6.82 -4.20 -11.84
C GLY A 79 7.09 -4.60 -13.30
N TYR A 80 7.48 -5.85 -13.57
CA TYR A 80 7.61 -6.34 -14.95
C TYR A 80 6.26 -6.36 -15.72
N HIS A 81 5.12 -6.38 -15.01
CA HIS A 81 3.77 -6.33 -15.60
C HIS A 81 3.05 -4.99 -15.41
N THR A 82 3.63 -4.00 -14.71
CA THR A 82 2.95 -2.72 -14.43
C THR A 82 3.24 -1.62 -15.45
N LYS A 83 3.88 -1.92 -16.58
CA LYS A 83 4.07 -0.99 -17.73
C LYS A 83 2.76 -0.36 -18.26
N HIS A 84 1.59 -0.85 -17.83
CA HIS A 84 0.27 -0.32 -18.17
C HIS A 84 -0.47 0.38 -17.03
N VAL A 85 0.09 0.41 -15.81
CA VAL A 85 -0.57 1.03 -14.65
C VAL A 85 -0.62 2.56 -14.82
N ASP A 86 0.43 3.16 -15.39
CA ASP A 86 0.45 4.60 -15.73
C ASP A 86 -0.63 4.96 -16.77
N THR A 87 -0.93 4.05 -17.70
CA THR A 87 -1.87 4.30 -18.82
C THR A 87 -3.34 4.15 -18.41
N ILE A 88 -3.65 3.20 -17.50
CA ILE A 88 -4.99 3.07 -16.94
C ILE A 88 -5.31 4.29 -16.04
N PHE A 89 -4.31 4.80 -15.33
CA PHE A 89 -4.44 6.01 -14.50
C PHE A 89 -4.81 7.25 -15.33
N ALA A 90 -4.15 7.48 -16.46
CA ALA A 90 -4.46 8.63 -17.32
C ALA A 90 -5.90 8.63 -17.85
N ARG A 91 -6.51 7.45 -18.03
CA ARG A 91 -7.82 7.28 -18.67
C ARG A 91 -9.00 7.35 -17.70
N VAL A 92 -8.77 7.03 -16.42
CA VAL A 92 -9.80 7.06 -15.36
C VAL A 92 -9.89 8.44 -14.69
N PHE A 93 -8.84 9.26 -14.80
CA PHE A 93 -8.78 10.60 -14.19
C PHE A 93 -8.82 11.77 -15.19
N SER A 94 -9.08 11.51 -16.47
CA SER A 94 -9.33 12.55 -17.49
C SER A 94 -10.80 12.99 -17.58
N SER A 95 -11.61 12.73 -16.54
CA SER A 95 -13.02 13.15 -16.43
C SER A 95 -13.36 13.63 -15.02
#